data_AF-A0AAE4BLJ1-F1
#
_entry.id   AF-A0AAE4BLJ1-F1
#
_cell.length_a   1.000
_cell.length_b   1.000
_cell.length_c   1.000
_cell.angle_alpha   90.00
_cell.angle_beta   90.00
_cell.angle_gamma   90.00
#
_symmetry.space_group_name_H-M   'P 1'
#
loop_
_entity.id
_entity.type
_entity.pdbx_description
1 polymer ?
#
loop_
_entity_poly.entity_id
_entity_poly.type
_entity_poly.pdbx_seq_one_letter_code
_entity_poly.pdbx_strand_id
1 'polypeptide(L)'
;MTTGLPPVKAPWIVGRPALLEHAAADYLNELARQRPWTRSRAEELLESLEAFLGEPAPLLAYTRLTGEAWLRTLPSTDQTEAAELLGDFRAYLRDWGWLDHARPVNQPD
;
A
#
# COMPACT_ATOMS: atom_id res chain seq x y z
N MET A 1 28.47 -13.48 15.27
CA MET A 1 27.36 -14.34 14.79
C MET A 1 26.14 -13.43 14.62
N THR A 2 25.97 -12.85 13.44
CA THR A 2 24.85 -11.97 13.11
C THR A 2 23.76 -12.80 12.46
N THR A 3 22.73 -13.12 13.23
CA THR A 3 21.49 -13.71 12.71
C THR A 3 20.77 -12.63 11.91
N GLY A 4 20.96 -12.60 10.60
CA GLY A 4 20.14 -11.79 9.70
C GLY A 4 18.73 -12.37 9.68
N LEU A 5 17.77 -11.65 10.26
CA LEU A 5 16.35 -11.93 10.05
C LEU A 5 16.08 -11.91 8.53
N PRO A 6 15.35 -12.88 7.97
CA PRO A 6 14.92 -12.79 6.58
C PRO A 6 14.07 -11.52 6.42
N PRO A 7 14.18 -10.79 5.29
CA PRO A 7 13.23 -9.72 5.00
C PRO A 7 11.84 -10.36 5.03
N VAL A 8 10.95 -9.85 5.89
CA VAL A 8 9.59 -10.38 6.02
C VAL A 8 8.90 -10.20 4.66
N LYS A 9 8.85 -11.26 3.85
CA LYS A 9 8.06 -11.23 2.62
C LYS A 9 6.59 -11.14 3.02
N ALA A 10 5.81 -10.41 2.23
CA ALA A 10 4.38 -10.18 2.45
C ALA A 10 3.67 -11.44 2.97
N PRO A 11 2.75 -11.32 3.95
CA PRO A 11 2.10 -12.47 4.57
C PRO A 11 1.40 -13.34 3.52
N TRP A 12 1.43 -14.66 3.72
CA TRP A 12 0.77 -15.63 2.84
C TRP A 12 -0.75 -15.46 2.90
N ILE A 13 -1.32 -14.66 2.00
CA ILE A 13 -2.77 -14.53 1.84
C ILE A 13 -3.25 -15.74 1.03
N VAL A 14 -3.69 -16.80 1.73
CA VAL A 14 -4.13 -18.05 1.11
C VAL A 14 -5.55 -17.84 0.52
N GLY A 15 -5.66 -17.88 -0.82
CA GLY A 15 -6.94 -18.01 -1.53
C GLY A 15 -7.86 -16.78 -1.59
N ARG A 16 -7.39 -15.59 -1.19
CA ARG A 16 -8.11 -14.31 -1.33
C ARG A 16 -7.24 -13.28 -2.06
N PRO A 17 -7.84 -12.32 -2.80
CA PRO A 17 -7.07 -11.22 -3.38
C PRO A 17 -6.34 -10.46 -2.27
N ALA A 18 -5.07 -10.12 -2.49
CA ALA A 18 -4.36 -9.21 -1.60
C ALA A 18 -5.14 -7.88 -1.54
N LEU A 19 -5.44 -7.40 -0.33
CA LEU A 19 -6.19 -6.18 -0.11
C LEU A 19 -5.26 -4.99 0.10
N LEU A 20 -5.76 -3.80 -0.22
CA LEU A 20 -5.05 -2.55 0.01
C LEU A 20 -4.80 -2.32 1.50
N GLU A 21 -5.80 -2.53 2.36
CA GLU A 21 -5.67 -2.41 3.82
C GLU A 21 -4.49 -3.20 4.40
N HIS A 22 -4.23 -4.40 3.89
CA HIS A 22 -3.15 -5.26 4.39
C HIS A 22 -1.78 -4.71 4.03
N ALA A 23 -1.62 -4.25 2.80
CA ALA A 23 -0.37 -3.66 2.34
C ALA A 23 -0.14 -2.27 2.98
N ALA A 24 -1.22 -1.51 3.19
CA ALA A 24 -1.20 -0.23 3.90
C ALA A 24 -0.80 -0.42 5.37
N ALA A 25 -1.36 -1.40 6.08
CA ALA A 25 -0.99 -1.69 7.46
C ALA A 25 0.50 -2.06 7.62
N ASP A 26 1.04 -2.89 6.71
CA ASP A 26 2.46 -3.26 6.72
C ASP A 26 3.37 -2.05 6.44
N TYR A 27 3.01 -1.24 5.44
CA TYR A 27 3.68 0.02 5.14
C TYR A 27 3.66 0.99 6.34
N LEU A 28 2.51 1.18 6.98
CA LEU A 28 2.37 2.08 8.13
C LEU A 28 3.20 1.61 9.33
N ASN A 29 3.31 0.30 9.55
CA ASN A 29 4.19 -0.25 10.57
C ASN A 29 5.66 0.06 10.28
N GLU A 30 6.09 -0.06 9.03
CA GLU A 30 7.46 0.29 8.64
C GLU A 30 7.70 1.80 8.72
N LEU A 31 6.74 2.61 8.26
CA LEU A 31 6.78 4.06 8.36
C LEU A 31 6.88 4.51 9.82
N ALA A 32 6.13 3.89 10.73
CA ALA A 32 6.16 4.20 12.15
C ALA A 32 7.53 3.96 12.80
N ARG A 33 8.29 2.98 12.32
CA ARG A 33 9.65 2.71 12.82
C ARG A 33 10.66 3.77 12.39
N GLN A 34 10.47 4.36 11.21
CA GLN A 34 11.40 5.35 10.65
C GLN A 34 11.01 6.79 11.01
N ARG A 35 9.71 7.09 10.92
CA ARG A 35 9.10 8.43 10.98
C ARG A 35 7.75 8.34 11.72
N PRO A 36 7.73 8.14 13.05
CA PRO A 36 6.49 7.93 13.80
C PRO A 36 5.51 9.11 13.70
N TRP A 37 6.02 10.34 13.56
CA TRP A 37 5.20 11.55 13.47
C TRP A 37 4.39 11.66 12.16
N THR A 38 4.77 10.95 11.09
CA THR A 38 4.02 10.97 9.81
C THR A 38 2.98 9.85 9.72
N ARG A 39 2.97 8.89 10.66
CA ARG A 39 2.14 7.69 10.59
C ARG A 39 0.65 8.02 10.53
N SER A 40 0.16 8.84 11.46
CA SER A 40 -1.28 9.18 11.51
C SER A 40 -1.77 9.84 10.24
N ARG A 41 -0.97 10.75 9.68
CA ARG A 41 -1.35 11.44 8.45
C ARG A 41 -1.37 10.50 7.24
N ALA A 42 -0.39 9.60 7.16
CA ALA A 42 -0.35 8.58 6.11
C ALA A 42 -1.53 7.58 6.24
N GLU A 43 -1.93 7.24 7.46
CA GLU A 43 -3.08 6.37 7.73
C GLU A 43 -4.37 7.00 7.18
N GLU A 44 -4.68 8.25 7.55
CA GLU A 44 -5.88 8.96 7.05
C GLU A 44 -5.93 9.03 5.52
N LEU A 45 -4.78 9.30 4.88
CA LEU A 45 -4.70 9.40 3.42
C LEU A 45 -4.89 8.03 2.75
N LEU A 46 -4.32 6.96 3.31
CA LEU A 46 -4.48 5.60 2.77
C LEU A 46 -5.90 5.06 2.99
N GLU A 47 -6.53 5.35 4.12
CA GLU A 47 -7.96 5.04 4.36
C GLU A 47 -8.85 5.78 3.35
N SER A 48 -8.59 7.07 3.10
CA SER A 48 -9.31 7.83 2.07
C SER A 48 -9.12 7.26 0.65
N LEU A 49 -7.91 6.80 0.33
CA LEU A 49 -7.62 6.14 -0.94
C LEU A 49 -8.41 4.82 -1.06
N GLU A 50 -8.48 4.04 0.02
CA GLU A 50 -9.24 2.79 0.04
C GLU A 50 -10.73 3.04 -0.19
N ALA A 51 -11.31 4.01 0.52
CA ALA A 51 -12.69 4.44 0.35
C ALA A 51 -12.99 4.88 -1.10
N PHE A 52 -12.06 5.59 -1.74
CA PHE A 52 -12.19 6.00 -3.14
C PHE A 52 -12.17 4.80 -4.12
N LEU A 53 -11.40 3.76 -3.82
CA LEU A 53 -11.30 2.55 -4.65
C LEU A 53 -12.44 1.56 -4.40
N GLY A 54 -13.16 1.71 -3.29
CA GLY A 54 -14.28 0.87 -2.86
C GLY A 54 -13.83 -0.18 -1.85
N GLU A 55 -14.15 0.04 -0.57
CA GLU A 55 -13.78 -0.83 0.56
C GLU A 55 -14.60 -2.15 0.59
N PRO A 56 -13.97 -3.32 0.75
CA PRO A 56 -12.52 -3.55 0.79
C PRO A 56 -11.89 -3.48 -0.61
N ALA A 57 -10.85 -2.66 -0.77
CA ALA A 57 -10.23 -2.47 -2.07
C ALA A 57 -9.21 -3.58 -2.35
N PRO A 58 -9.31 -4.33 -3.47
CA PRO A 58 -8.25 -5.24 -3.85
C PRO A 58 -7.00 -4.42 -4.19
N LEU A 59 -5.82 -4.88 -3.76
CA LEU A 59 -4.55 -4.20 -3.99
C LEU A 59 -4.30 -3.93 -5.48
N LEU A 60 -4.79 -4.81 -6.37
CA LEU A 60 -4.69 -4.61 -7.82
C LEU A 60 -5.57 -3.47 -8.36
N ALA A 61 -6.57 -2.99 -7.62
CA ALA A 61 -7.30 -1.76 -7.97
C ALA A 61 -6.45 -0.51 -7.72
N TYR A 62 -5.43 -0.59 -6.85
CA TYR A 62 -4.43 0.46 -6.73
C TYR A 62 -3.45 0.40 -7.91
N THR A 63 -3.64 1.32 -8.84
CA THR A 63 -2.80 1.55 -10.01
C THR A 63 -2.31 2.98 -10.00
N ARG A 64 -1.31 3.28 -10.85
CA ARG A 64 -0.87 4.67 -11.04
C ARG A 64 -2.05 5.58 -11.43
N LEU A 65 -2.91 5.12 -12.34
CA LEU A 65 -4.03 5.90 -12.85
C LEU A 65 -5.07 6.17 -11.75
N THR A 66 -5.40 5.16 -10.95
CA THR A 66 -6.40 5.30 -9.89
C THR A 66 -5.88 6.14 -8.72
N GLY A 67 -4.58 6.05 -8.39
CA GLY A 67 -3.93 6.97 -7.45
C GLY A 67 -3.93 8.41 -7.95
N GLU A 68 -3.60 8.66 -9.23
CA GLU A 68 -3.70 10.00 -9.82
C GLU A 68 -5.14 10.52 -9.88
N ALA A 69 -6.13 9.65 -10.05
CA ALA A 69 -7.54 10.03 -10.02
C ALA A 69 -7.96 10.47 -8.60
N TRP A 70 -7.59 9.71 -7.58
CA TRP A 70 -7.81 10.08 -6.18
C TRP A 70 -7.11 11.37 -5.78
N LEU A 71 -5.86 11.62 -6.20
CA LEU A 71 -5.17 12.89 -5.92
C LEU A 71 -5.98 14.10 -6.39
N ARG A 72 -6.67 14.00 -7.52
CA ARG A 72 -7.50 15.09 -8.06
C ARG A 72 -8.78 15.33 -7.26
N THR A 73 -9.19 14.42 -6.39
CA THR A 73 -10.33 14.60 -5.48
C THR A 73 -9.95 15.32 -4.19
N LEU A 74 -8.66 15.39 -3.86
CA LEU A 74 -8.16 16.04 -2.66
C LEU A 74 -8.08 17.57 -2.82
N PRO A 75 -8.24 18.34 -1.73
CA PRO A 75 -7.97 19.77 -1.75
C PRO A 75 -6.49 20.04 -2.07
N SER A 76 -6.21 21.16 -2.74
CA SER A 76 -4.87 21.48 -3.25
C SER A 76 -3.77 21.51 -2.18
N THR A 77 -4.14 21.79 -0.92
CA THR A 77 -3.20 21.79 0.21
C THR A 77 -2.68 20.39 0.56
N ASP A 78 -3.45 19.35 0.25
CA ASP A 78 -3.12 17.95 0.58
C ASP A 78 -2.55 17.19 -0.62
N GLN A 79 -2.71 17.70 -1.84
CA GLN A 79 -2.26 17.01 -3.06
C GLN A 79 -0.76 16.75 -3.09
N THR A 80 0.06 17.70 -2.62
CA THR A 80 1.53 17.53 -2.60
C THR A 80 1.93 16.42 -1.65
N GLU A 81 1.46 16.46 -0.40
CA GLU A 81 1.75 15.46 0.61
C GLU A 81 1.25 14.07 0.19
N ALA A 82 0.01 14.01 -0.32
CA ALA A 82 -0.57 12.78 -0.82
C ALA A 82 0.20 12.22 -2.03
N ALA A 83 0.72 13.07 -2.93
CA ALA A 83 1.51 12.62 -4.07
C ALA A 83 2.87 12.03 -3.62
N GLU A 84 3.51 12.64 -2.63
CA GLU A 84 4.73 12.08 -2.02
C GLU A 84 4.46 10.73 -1.35
N LEU A 85 3.37 10.63 -0.59
CA LEU A 85 2.93 9.38 0.03
C LEU A 85 2.69 8.28 -1.01
N LEU A 86 1.96 8.56 -2.09
CA LEU A 86 1.73 7.55 -3.15
C LEU A 86 3.02 7.10 -3.82
N GLY A 87 3.99 8.00 -3.96
CA GLY A 87 5.33 7.69 -4.47
C GLY A 87 6.07 6.71 -3.58
N ASP A 88 6.16 7.01 -2.28
CA ASP A 88 6.80 6.18 -1.26
C ASP A 88 6.11 4.82 -1.14
N PHE A 89 4.78 4.83 -1.00
CA PHE A 89 3.96 3.61 -0.89
C PHE A 89 4.11 2.71 -2.13
N ARG A 90 4.10 3.28 -3.34
CA ARG A 90 4.32 2.49 -4.57
C ARG A 90 5.73 1.91 -4.65
N ALA A 91 6.73 2.65 -4.21
CA ALA A 91 8.10 2.14 -4.14
C ALA A 91 8.19 0.96 -3.16
N TYR A 92 7.56 1.09 -1.99
CA TYR A 92 7.44 0.05 -0.99
C TYR A 92 6.75 -1.22 -1.55
N LEU A 93 5.57 -1.09 -2.16
CA LEU A 93 4.85 -2.24 -2.74
C LEU A 93 5.69 -3.00 -3.78
N ARG A 94 6.52 -2.28 -4.54
CA ARG A 94 7.41 -2.88 -5.53
C ARG A 94 8.60 -3.58 -4.87
N ASP A 95 9.25 -2.94 -3.91
CA ASP A 95 10.45 -3.46 -3.24
C ASP A 95 10.15 -4.74 -2.45
N TRP A 96 8.98 -4.77 -1.80
CA TRP A 96 8.54 -5.89 -0.97
C TRP A 96 7.72 -6.95 -1.75
N GLY A 97 7.53 -6.75 -3.06
CA GLY A 97 6.88 -7.73 -3.93
C GLY A 97 5.36 -7.86 -3.76
N TRP A 98 4.70 -6.92 -3.10
CA TRP A 98 3.25 -6.95 -2.86
C TRP A 98 2.42 -7.07 -4.15
N LEU A 99 2.82 -6.35 -5.21
CA LEU A 99 2.13 -6.40 -6.50
C LEU A 99 2.33 -7.72 -7.25
N ASP A 100 3.46 -8.39 -7.02
CA ASP A 100 3.74 -9.71 -7.59
C ASP A 100 2.88 -10.77 -6.89
N HIS A 101 2.84 -10.73 -5.55
CA HIS A 101 1.99 -11.59 -4.73
C HIS A 101 0.49 -11.40 -4.99
N ALA A 102 0.04 -10.19 -5.33
CA ALA A 102 -1.35 -9.90 -5.61
C ALA A 102 -1.85 -10.45 -6.95
N ARG A 103 -0.94 -10.77 -7.88
CA ARG A 103 -1.32 -11.36 -9.15
C ARG A 103 -1.80 -12.79 -8.91
N PRO A 104 -2.93 -13.20 -9.51
CA PRO A 104 -3.35 -14.59 -9.46
C PRO A 104 -2.26 -15.44 -10.12
N VAL A 105 -1.58 -16.25 -9.32
CA VAL A 105 -0.74 -17.35 -9.80
C VAL A 105 -1.69 -18.39 -10.38
N ASN A 106 -1.73 -18.47 -11.71
CA ASN A 106 -2.40 -19.48 -12.54
C ASN A 106 -3.16 -20.55 -11.74
N GLN A 107 -4.50 -20.45 -11.73
CA GLN A 107 -5.32 -21.63 -11.47
C GLN A 107 -5.00 -22.64 -12.59
N PRO A 108 -4.58 -23.88 -12.26
CA PRO A 108 -4.48 -24.92 -13.28
C PRO A 108 -5.87 -25.17 -13.88
N ASP A 109 -5.89 -25.40 -15.21
CA ASP A 109 -7.05 -25.91 -15.97
C ASP A 109 -7.63 -27.17 -15.34
#